data_AF-A0A6C0LW52-F1
#
_entry.id   AF-A0A6C0LW52-F1
#
_cell.length_a   1.000
_cell.length_b   1.000
_cell.length_c   1.000
_cell.angle_alpha   90.00
_cell.angle_beta   90.00
_cell.angle_gamma   90.00
#
_symmetry.space_group_name_H-M   'P 1'
#
loop_
_entity.id
_entity.type
_entity.pdbx_description
1 polymer ?
#
loop_
_entity_poly.entity_id
_entity_poly.type
_entity_poly.pdbx_seq_one_letter_code
_entity_poly.pdbx_strand_id
1 'polypeptide(L)'
;MDENANYRININLHVLILFTFLTLLFFTYISKLERESISNVITSSINDNIGTVLTKINNSQVTNYIDWDSINKMSKDIQTSAKGEAKDVTSNHRRLLITGILIIVGLTVTLASMYTYYYYKGAKIDIKKILIENIIVFSFVGIIEFLFFTKIASKYIPVAPDMMADTILERVKYRLFEYLK
;
A
#
# COMPACT_ATOMS: atom_id res chain seq x y z
N MET A 1 12.24 -31.71 -29.31
CA MET A 1 11.30 -30.63 -28.92
C MET A 1 11.50 -29.52 -29.91
N ASP A 2 10.43 -29.03 -30.52
CA ASP A 2 10.50 -27.99 -31.56
C ASP A 2 11.21 -26.75 -31.01
N GLU A 3 12.09 -26.16 -31.81
CA GLU A 3 12.85 -24.95 -31.46
C GLU A 3 11.91 -23.81 -31.01
N ASN A 4 10.72 -23.75 -31.61
CA ASN A 4 9.62 -22.86 -31.25
C ASN A 4 9.07 -23.10 -29.83
N ALA A 5 9.02 -24.35 -29.38
CA ALA A 5 8.58 -24.66 -28.03
C ALA A 5 9.62 -24.18 -27.00
N ASN A 6 10.90 -24.46 -27.23
CA ASN A 6 11.98 -24.02 -26.34
C ASN A 6 12.03 -22.48 -26.20
N TYR A 7 11.84 -21.75 -27.29
CA TYR A 7 11.81 -20.28 -27.27
C TYR A 7 10.62 -19.72 -26.47
N ARG A 8 9.41 -20.23 -26.71
CA ARG A 8 8.19 -19.81 -25.98
C ARG A 8 8.30 -20.10 -24.48
N ILE A 9 8.91 -21.22 -24.12
CA ILE A 9 9.12 -21.62 -22.73
C ILE A 9 10.09 -20.68 -22.03
N ASN A 10 11.20 -20.34 -22.68
CA ASN A 10 12.20 -19.44 -22.11
C ASN A 10 11.62 -18.05 -21.83
N ILE A 11 10.83 -17.50 -22.76
CA ILE A 11 10.15 -16.21 -22.55
C ILE A 11 9.16 -16.27 -21.40
N ASN A 12 8.29 -17.29 -21.36
CA ASN A 12 7.31 -17.42 -20.28
C ASN A 12 7.99 -17.54 -18.91
N LEU A 13 9.12 -18.24 -18.85
CA LEU A 13 9.88 -18.40 -17.61
C LEU A 13 10.49 -17.07 -17.15
N HIS A 14 11.03 -16.25 -18.06
CA HIS A 14 11.47 -14.89 -17.74
C HIS A 14 10.33 -14.00 -17.24
N VAL A 15 9.20 -13.98 -17.95
CA VAL A 15 8.05 -13.15 -17.56
C VAL A 15 7.53 -13.54 -16.18
N LEU A 16 7.49 -14.84 -15.87
CA LEU A 16 7.02 -15.34 -14.58
C LEU A 16 7.99 -15.03 -13.44
N ILE A 17 9.30 -15.15 -13.67
CA ILE A 17 10.33 -14.74 -12.70
C ILE A 17 10.24 -13.24 -12.44
N LEU A 18 10.13 -12.43 -13.49
CA LEU A 18 10.00 -10.99 -13.40
C LEU A 18 8.75 -10.59 -12.59
N PHE A 19 7.59 -11.18 -12.90
CA PHE A 19 6.35 -10.92 -12.17
C PHE A 19 6.47 -11.27 -10.68
N THR A 20 7.15 -12.37 -10.36
CA THR A 20 7.41 -12.78 -8.97
C THR A 20 8.23 -11.73 -8.24
N PHE A 21 9.30 -11.26 -8.88
CA PHE A 21 10.17 -10.27 -8.29
C PHE A 21 9.42 -8.96 -8.06
N LEU A 22 8.68 -8.48 -9.06
CA LEU A 22 7.88 -7.25 -8.94
C LEU A 22 6.87 -7.32 -7.81
N THR A 23 6.20 -8.46 -7.68
CA THR A 23 5.24 -8.68 -6.58
C THR A 23 5.94 -8.58 -5.22
N LEU A 24 7.13 -9.19 -5.08
CA LEU A 24 7.93 -9.09 -3.86
C LEU A 24 8.38 -7.66 -3.56
N LEU A 25 8.87 -6.93 -4.58
CA LEU A 25 9.31 -5.55 -4.44
C LEU A 25 8.16 -4.62 -4.03
N PHE A 26 6.99 -4.81 -4.65
CA PHE A 26 5.78 -4.06 -4.32
C PHE A 26 5.38 -4.25 -2.85
N PHE A 27 5.20 -5.50 -2.41
CA PHE A 27 4.75 -5.77 -1.05
C PHE A 27 5.80 -5.41 0.02
N THR A 28 7.08 -5.57 -0.27
CA THR A 28 8.14 -5.39 0.73
C THR A 28 8.54 -3.93 0.90
N TYR A 29 8.68 -3.21 -0.22
CA TYR A 29 9.25 -1.87 -0.24
C TYR A 29 8.22 -0.80 -0.60
N ILE A 30 7.57 -0.93 -1.75
CA ILE A 30 6.67 0.10 -2.27
C ILE A 30 5.47 0.33 -1.34
N SER A 31 4.84 -0.73 -0.85
CA SER A 31 3.69 -0.63 0.06
C SER A 31 4.02 0.14 1.36
N LYS A 32 5.26 0.02 1.87
CA LYS A 32 5.69 0.78 3.05
C LYS A 32 5.87 2.26 2.72
N LEU A 33 6.50 2.55 1.58
CA LEU A 33 6.71 3.92 1.10
C LEU A 33 5.38 4.64 0.83
N GLU A 34 4.42 3.94 0.20
CA GLU A 34 3.06 4.46 -0.03
C GLU A 34 2.36 4.78 1.29
N ARG A 35 2.44 3.88 2.28
CA ARG A 35 1.82 4.09 3.59
C ARG A 35 2.38 5.33 4.29
N GLU A 36 3.70 5.52 4.25
CA GLU A 36 4.36 6.69 4.83
C GLU A 36 3.95 7.98 4.11
N SER A 37 3.93 7.97 2.77
CA SER A 37 3.50 9.10 1.95
C SER A 37 2.05 9.50 2.24
N ILE A 38 1.13 8.53 2.30
CA ILE A 38 -0.28 8.78 2.64
C ILE A 38 -0.41 9.33 4.07
N SER A 39 0.31 8.76 5.03
CA SER A 39 0.30 9.23 6.41
C SER A 39 0.77 10.68 6.53
N ASN A 40 1.83 11.03 5.82
CA ASN A 40 2.38 12.39 5.80
C ASN A 40 1.40 13.39 5.19
N VAL A 41 0.76 13.03 4.07
CA VAL A 41 -0.26 13.85 3.42
C VAL A 41 -1.45 14.07 4.34
N ILE A 42 -2.00 13.00 4.93
CA ILE A 42 -3.13 13.10 5.87
C ILE A 42 -2.77 13.98 7.08
N THR A 43 -1.57 13.79 7.65
CA THR A 43 -1.14 14.56 8.82
C THR A 43 -0.95 16.03 8.50
N SER A 44 -0.35 16.36 7.35
CA SER A 44 -0.21 17.75 6.89
C SER A 44 -1.58 18.38 6.65
N SER A 45 -2.44 17.74 5.86
CA SER A 45 -3.78 18.25 5.56
C SER A 45 -4.61 18.48 6.82
N ILE A 46 -4.50 17.60 7.83
CA ILE A 46 -5.17 17.78 9.12
C ILE A 46 -4.59 18.99 9.87
N ASN A 47 -3.27 19.09 10.02
CA ASN A 47 -2.63 20.19 10.75
C ASN A 47 -2.91 21.55 10.10
N ASP A 48 -2.88 21.63 8.77
CA ASP A 48 -3.09 22.86 8.02
C ASP A 48 -4.56 23.34 8.10
N ASN A 49 -5.52 22.42 8.12
CA ASN A 49 -6.94 22.76 8.13
C ASN A 49 -7.57 22.84 9.54
N ILE A 50 -7.07 22.09 10.53
CA ILE A 50 -7.59 22.14 11.91
C ILE A 50 -7.38 23.51 12.53
N GLY A 51 -6.22 24.16 12.30
CA GLY A 51 -5.96 25.50 12.80
C GLY A 51 -7.03 26.50 12.32
N THR A 52 -7.38 26.41 11.03
CA THR A 52 -8.42 27.23 10.38
C THR A 52 -9.82 26.92 10.90
N VAL A 53 -10.15 25.64 11.16
CA VAL A 53 -11.44 25.24 11.75
C VAL A 53 -11.55 25.74 13.19
N LEU A 54 -10.51 25.57 14.01
CA LEU A 54 -10.50 26.02 15.40
C LEU A 54 -10.61 27.55 15.50
N THR A 55 -9.92 28.30 14.65
CA THR A 55 -10.05 29.78 14.62
C THR A 55 -11.44 30.22 14.17
N LYS A 56 -12.06 29.54 13.18
CA LYS A 56 -13.44 29.82 12.77
C LYS A 56 -14.43 29.56 13.90
N ILE A 57 -14.28 28.44 14.63
CA ILE A 57 -15.12 28.10 15.78
C ILE A 57 -14.98 29.13 16.91
N ASN A 58 -13.74 29.57 17.21
CA ASN A 58 -13.47 30.55 18.26
C ASN A 58 -14.00 31.96 17.93
N ASN A 59 -14.02 32.34 16.65
CA ASN A 59 -14.51 33.65 16.19
C ASN A 59 -16.04 33.70 16.01
N SER A 60 -16.70 32.56 15.74
CA SER A 60 -18.14 32.45 15.94
C SER A 60 -18.42 32.42 17.45
N GLN A 61 -19.46 33.12 17.94
CA GLN A 61 -19.85 33.23 19.36
C GLN A 61 -20.31 31.90 20.02
N VAL A 62 -19.73 30.76 19.63
CA VAL A 62 -20.00 29.40 20.11
C VAL A 62 -19.24 29.10 21.40
N THR A 63 -18.24 29.91 21.75
CA THR A 63 -17.33 29.69 22.90
C THR A 63 -18.01 29.58 24.26
N ASN A 64 -19.23 30.14 24.44
CA ASN A 64 -19.98 30.02 25.70
C ASN A 64 -20.77 28.71 25.86
N TYR A 65 -20.78 27.83 24.84
CA TYR A 65 -21.51 26.56 24.86
C TYR A 65 -20.64 25.34 24.52
N ILE A 66 -19.31 25.51 24.41
CA ILE A 66 -18.42 24.37 24.18
C ILE A 66 -18.19 23.64 25.50
N ASP A 67 -18.92 22.54 25.68
CA ASP A 67 -18.63 21.58 26.75
C ASP A 67 -17.35 20.80 26.41
N TRP A 68 -16.23 21.32 26.90
CA TRP A 68 -14.91 20.71 26.76
C TRP A 68 -14.84 19.32 27.39
N ASP A 69 -15.71 19.00 28.34
CA ASP A 69 -15.76 17.68 28.97
C ASP A 69 -16.38 16.66 28.02
N SER A 70 -17.45 17.04 27.31
CA SER A 70 -18.02 16.26 26.20
C SER A 70 -17.05 16.08 25.03
N ILE A 71 -16.26 17.11 24.69
CA ILE A 71 -15.22 17.01 23.65
C ILE A 71 -14.08 16.08 24.09
N ASN A 72 -13.61 16.19 25.35
CA ASN A 72 -12.58 15.30 25.88
C ASN A 72 -13.07 13.85 25.96
N LYS A 73 -14.34 13.64 26.32
CA LYS A 73 -14.97 12.33 26.31
C LYS A 73 -15.09 11.78 24.89
N MET A 74 -15.51 12.58 23.91
CA MET A 74 -15.53 12.20 22.50
C MET A 74 -14.12 11.84 21.99
N SER A 75 -13.11 12.66 22.31
CA SER A 75 -11.71 12.39 21.96
C SER A 75 -11.25 11.07 22.57
N LYS A 76 -11.57 10.82 23.84
CA LYS A 76 -11.26 9.57 24.54
C LYS A 76 -12.02 8.38 23.96
N ASP A 77 -13.28 8.53 23.56
CA ASP A 77 -14.10 7.47 22.98
C ASP A 77 -13.64 7.13 21.56
N ILE A 78 -13.29 8.14 20.74
CA ILE A 78 -12.66 7.95 19.43
C ILE A 78 -11.30 7.28 19.61
N GLN A 79 -10.48 7.77 20.54
CA GLN A 79 -9.15 7.22 20.78
C GLN A 79 -9.24 5.80 21.35
N THR A 80 -10.24 5.47 22.16
CA THR A 80 -10.43 4.11 22.71
C THR A 80 -11.00 3.16 21.64
N SER A 81 -11.92 3.66 20.79
CA SER A 81 -12.42 2.94 19.62
C SER A 81 -11.36 2.72 18.54
N ALA A 82 -10.34 3.60 18.49
CA ALA A 82 -9.19 3.48 17.60
C ALA A 82 -7.99 2.72 18.23
N LYS A 83 -7.82 2.76 19.56
CA LYS A 83 -6.76 2.07 20.33
C LYS A 83 -7.04 0.60 20.56
N GLY A 84 -8.31 0.22 20.70
CA GLY A 84 -8.67 -1.14 20.36
C GLY A 84 -8.38 -1.24 18.87
N GLU A 85 -7.27 -1.87 18.49
CA GLU A 85 -7.00 -2.17 17.08
C GLU A 85 -8.32 -2.70 16.54
N ALA A 86 -8.98 -1.95 15.65
CA ALA A 86 -10.26 -2.40 15.12
C ALA A 86 -10.01 -3.84 14.70
N LYS A 87 -10.71 -4.83 15.26
CA LYS A 87 -10.38 -6.26 15.06
C LYS A 87 -10.17 -6.57 13.58
N ASP A 88 -10.83 -5.81 12.70
CA ASP A 88 -10.64 -5.77 11.27
C ASP A 88 -9.24 -5.33 10.81
N VAL A 89 -8.61 -4.29 11.34
CA VAL A 89 -7.29 -3.81 10.92
C VAL A 89 -6.18 -4.83 11.21
N THR A 90 -6.14 -5.43 12.40
CA THR A 90 -5.12 -6.46 12.73
C THR A 90 -5.38 -7.79 12.01
N SER A 91 -6.66 -8.17 11.86
CA SER A 91 -7.08 -9.32 11.06
C SER A 91 -6.72 -9.14 9.58
N ASN A 92 -6.95 -7.95 9.03
CA ASN A 92 -6.64 -7.62 7.65
C ASN A 92 -5.13 -7.54 7.41
N HIS A 93 -4.34 -7.07 8.38
CA HIS A 93 -2.88 -7.08 8.28
C HIS A 93 -2.32 -8.51 8.24
N ARG A 94 -2.84 -9.40 9.09
CA ARG A 94 -2.46 -10.82 9.08
C ARG A 94 -2.92 -11.52 7.80
N ARG A 95 -4.12 -11.21 7.28
CA ARG A 95 -4.60 -11.72 5.98
C ARG A 95 -3.73 -11.25 4.83
N LEU A 96 -3.29 -9.99 4.82
CA LEU A 96 -2.36 -9.45 3.82
C LEU A 96 -1.02 -10.19 3.85
N LEU A 97 -0.46 -10.44 5.04
CA LEU A 97 0.77 -11.23 5.18
C LEU A 97 0.58 -12.68 4.70
N ILE A 98 -0.52 -13.33 5.09
CA ILE A 98 -0.82 -14.70 4.64
C ILE A 98 -1.01 -14.75 3.11
N THR A 99 -1.68 -13.75 2.54
CA THR A 99 -1.89 -13.64 1.08
C THR A 99 -0.56 -13.45 0.36
N GLY A 100 0.31 -12.57 0.86
CA GLY A 100 1.67 -12.39 0.33
C GLY A 100 2.48 -13.68 0.39
N ILE A 101 2.46 -14.39 1.52
CA ILE A 101 3.15 -15.69 1.68
C ILE A 101 2.56 -16.74 0.71
N LEU A 102 1.24 -16.82 0.58
CA LEU A 102 0.58 -17.74 -0.36
C LEU A 102 0.98 -17.47 -1.81
N ILE A 103 1.06 -16.20 -2.21
CA ILE A 103 1.51 -15.82 -3.56
C ILE A 103 2.96 -16.26 -3.78
N ILE A 104 3.85 -16.00 -2.83
CA ILE A 104 5.28 -16.39 -2.91
C ILE A 104 5.42 -17.91 -3.00
N VAL A 105 4.71 -18.65 -2.14
CA VAL A 105 4.73 -20.12 -2.13
C VAL A 105 4.16 -20.68 -3.44
N GLY A 106 3.01 -20.15 -3.91
CA GLY A 106 2.39 -20.57 -5.16
C GLY A 106 3.30 -20.34 -6.39
N LEU A 107 3.98 -19.20 -6.44
CA LEU A 107 4.96 -18.89 -7.49
C LEU A 107 6.17 -19.82 -7.43
N THR A 108 6.69 -20.09 -6.23
CA THR A 108 7.83 -21.00 -6.04
C THR A 108 7.49 -22.42 -6.49
N VAL A 109 6.30 -22.90 -6.13
CA VAL A 109 5.80 -24.23 -6.56
C VAL A 109 5.62 -24.27 -8.07
N THR A 110 5.08 -23.21 -8.68
CA THR A 110 4.90 -23.14 -10.14
C THR A 110 6.24 -23.20 -10.86
N LEU A 111 7.24 -22.43 -10.43
CA LEU A 111 8.60 -22.46 -10.98
C LEU A 111 9.26 -23.83 -10.81
N ALA A 112 9.14 -24.44 -9.63
CA ALA A 112 9.69 -25.77 -9.35
C ALA A 112 9.03 -26.84 -10.23
N SER A 113 7.70 -26.82 -10.35
CA SER A 113 6.96 -27.78 -11.20
C SER A 113 7.37 -27.66 -12.67
N MET A 114 7.55 -26.43 -13.16
CA MET A 114 7.98 -26.15 -14.52
C MET A 114 9.41 -26.63 -14.76
N TYR A 115 10.33 -26.36 -13.83
CA TYR A 115 11.69 -26.87 -13.88
C TYR A 115 11.75 -28.40 -13.91
N THR A 116 11.03 -29.06 -13.00
CA THR A 116 10.97 -30.53 -12.92
C THR A 116 10.40 -31.14 -14.20
N TYR A 117 9.32 -30.57 -14.75
CA TYR A 117 8.74 -31.03 -16.02
C TYR A 117 9.74 -30.99 -17.19
N TYR A 118 10.52 -29.92 -17.30
CA TYR A 118 11.52 -29.79 -18.36
C TYR A 118 12.77 -30.64 -18.15
N TYR A 119 13.16 -30.84 -16.89
CA TYR A 119 14.23 -31.77 -16.53
C TYR A 119 13.89 -33.20 -16.97
N TYR A 120 12.65 -33.67 -16.72
CA TYR A 120 12.20 -34.99 -17.16
C TYR A 120 12.12 -35.13 -18.69
N LYS A 121 11.89 -34.05 -19.43
CA LYS A 121 11.92 -34.05 -20.91
C LYS A 121 13.32 -33.97 -21.51
N GLY A 122 14.38 -33.93 -20.69
CA GLY A 122 15.76 -33.87 -21.15
C GLY A 122 16.15 -32.52 -21.76
N ALA A 123 15.36 -31.47 -21.52
CA ALA A 123 15.69 -30.13 -21.99
C ALA A 123 16.84 -29.56 -21.14
N LYS A 124 17.93 -29.14 -21.81
CA LYS A 124 19.04 -28.44 -21.16
C LYS A 124 18.65 -26.97 -21.00
N ILE A 125 18.13 -26.62 -19.83
CA ILE A 125 17.85 -25.23 -19.46
C ILE A 125 19.14 -24.61 -18.91
N ASP A 126 19.64 -23.57 -19.56
CA ASP A 126 20.78 -22.80 -19.05
C ASP A 126 20.30 -21.80 -17.98
N ILE A 127 20.13 -22.28 -16.75
CA ILE A 127 19.64 -21.50 -15.61
C ILE A 127 20.51 -20.26 -15.37
N LYS A 128 21.82 -20.32 -15.66
CA LYS A 128 22.74 -19.18 -15.45
C LYS A 128 22.40 -18.03 -16.38
N LYS A 129 22.19 -18.32 -17.66
CA LYS A 129 21.77 -17.33 -18.65
C LYS A 129 20.45 -16.68 -18.25
N ILE A 130 19.48 -17.49 -17.83
CA ILE A 130 18.17 -17.02 -17.37
C ILE A 130 18.28 -16.11 -16.16
N LEU A 131 19.09 -16.47 -15.16
CA LEU A 131 19.29 -15.64 -13.96
C LEU A 131 19.94 -14.30 -14.30
N ILE A 132 20.97 -14.28 -15.15
CA ILE A 132 21.67 -13.04 -15.54
C ILE A 132 20.72 -12.11 -16.30
N GLU A 133 19.98 -12.64 -17.28
CA GLU A 133 19.01 -11.85 -18.04
C GLU A 133 17.93 -11.27 -17.13
N ASN A 134 17.40 -12.06 -16.19
CA ASN A 134 16.41 -11.57 -15.22
C ASN A 134 16.98 -10.56 -14.24
N ILE A 135 18.25 -10.67 -13.81
CA ILE A 135 18.90 -9.67 -12.95
C ILE A 135 19.05 -8.32 -13.67
N ILE A 136 19.40 -8.34 -14.96
CA ILE A 136 19.54 -7.11 -15.76
C ILE A 136 18.18 -6.43 -15.91
N VAL A 137 17.16 -7.19 -16.31
CA VAL A 137 15.80 -6.65 -16.47
C VAL A 137 15.25 -6.19 -15.12
N PHE A 138 15.46 -6.97 -14.06
CA PHE A 138 15.06 -6.60 -12.71
C PHE A 138 15.70 -5.27 -12.28
N SER A 139 17.00 -5.12 -12.46
CA SER A 139 17.70 -3.89 -12.08
C SER A 139 17.14 -2.68 -12.84
N PHE A 140 16.89 -2.84 -14.14
CA PHE A 140 16.32 -1.77 -14.96
C PHE A 140 14.89 -1.41 -14.51
N VAL A 141 14.00 -2.40 -14.42
CA VAL A 141 12.60 -2.17 -14.03
C VAL A 141 12.51 -1.66 -12.59
N GLY A 142 13.28 -2.23 -11.66
CA GLY A 142 13.31 -1.81 -10.27
C GLY A 142 13.78 -0.37 -10.08
N ILE A 143 14.77 0.09 -10.86
CA ILE A 143 15.18 1.51 -10.85
C ILE A 143 14.05 2.40 -11.38
N ILE A 144 13.43 2.02 -12.50
CA ILE A 144 12.33 2.78 -13.10
C ILE A 144 11.14 2.87 -12.14
N GLU A 145 10.73 1.75 -11.53
CA GLU A 145 9.66 1.72 -10.54
C GLU A 145 10.02 2.54 -9.32
N PHE A 146 11.22 2.40 -8.77
CA PHE A 146 11.67 3.20 -7.63
C PHE A 146 11.60 4.70 -7.91
N LEU A 147 12.09 5.13 -9.09
CA LEU A 147 12.03 6.53 -9.52
C LEU A 147 10.59 6.99 -9.76
N PHE A 148 9.77 6.16 -10.40
CA PHE A 148 8.36 6.42 -10.65
C PHE A 148 7.61 6.62 -9.32
N PHE A 149 7.77 5.71 -8.36
CA PHE A 149 7.09 5.81 -7.07
C PHE A 149 7.58 7.00 -6.25
N THR A 150 8.89 7.22 -6.21
CA THR A 150 9.47 8.31 -5.42
C THR A 150 9.16 9.69 -5.99
N LYS A 151 9.16 9.85 -7.33
CA LYS A 151 9.02 11.18 -7.98
C LYS A 151 7.63 11.48 -8.51
N ILE A 152 6.88 10.46 -8.95
CA ILE A 152 5.59 10.63 -9.62
C ILE A 152 4.48 10.15 -8.69
N ALA A 153 4.49 8.88 -8.28
CA ALA A 153 3.39 8.32 -7.50
C ALA A 153 3.18 9.03 -6.15
N SER A 154 4.26 9.34 -5.43
CA SER A 154 4.21 10.11 -4.17
C SER A 154 3.57 11.49 -4.32
N LYS A 155 3.64 12.08 -5.52
CA LYS A 155 3.12 13.42 -5.83
C LYS A 155 1.70 13.38 -6.42
N TYR A 156 1.33 12.30 -7.12
CA TYR A 156 0.07 12.20 -7.88
C TYR A 156 -0.94 11.16 -7.35
N ILE A 157 -0.55 10.29 -6.41
CA ILE A 157 -1.44 9.39 -5.66
C ILE A 157 -1.68 9.87 -4.22
N PRO A 158 -2.00 11.13 -3.96
CA PRO A 158 -2.99 11.36 -2.94
C PRO A 158 -4.34 11.25 -3.66
N VAL A 159 -5.12 10.22 -3.32
CA VAL A 159 -6.57 10.24 -3.49
C VAL A 159 -7.01 11.62 -3.08
N ALA A 160 -7.48 12.45 -4.02
CA ALA A 160 -7.49 13.93 -3.91
C ALA A 160 -7.47 14.34 -2.43
N PRO A 161 -6.29 14.72 -1.90
CA PRO A 161 -6.08 14.78 -0.45
C PRO A 161 -7.05 15.77 0.16
N ASP A 162 -7.40 16.78 -0.64
CA ASP A 162 -8.50 17.71 -0.45
C ASP A 162 -9.82 16.98 -0.21
N MET A 163 -10.28 16.07 -1.09
CA MET A 163 -11.53 15.31 -0.88
C MET A 163 -11.53 14.46 0.39
N MET A 164 -10.43 13.75 0.71
CA MET A 164 -10.36 12.96 1.94
C MET A 164 -10.29 13.83 3.19
N ALA A 165 -9.45 14.87 3.16
CA ALA A 165 -9.31 15.84 4.23
C ALA A 165 -10.62 16.59 4.46
N ASP A 166 -11.27 17.06 3.39
CA ASP A 166 -12.58 17.72 3.40
C ASP A 166 -13.66 16.78 3.95
N THR A 167 -13.68 15.51 3.54
CA THR A 167 -14.63 14.52 4.08
C THR A 167 -14.40 14.27 5.59
N ILE A 168 -13.14 14.20 6.03
CA ILE A 168 -12.80 14.04 7.44
C ILE A 168 -13.18 15.32 8.21
N LEU A 169 -12.85 16.49 7.67
CA LEU A 169 -13.13 17.80 8.25
C LEU A 169 -14.63 18.03 8.39
N GLU A 170 -15.40 17.68 7.36
CA GLU A 170 -16.85 17.78 7.32
C GLU A 170 -17.48 16.80 8.32
N ARG A 171 -16.95 15.57 8.44
CA ARG A 171 -17.41 14.60 9.43
C ARG A 171 -17.08 15.02 10.86
N VAL A 172 -15.90 15.59 11.10
CA VAL A 172 -15.50 16.15 12.40
C VAL A 172 -16.39 17.34 12.75
N LYS A 173 -16.61 18.25 11.80
CA LYS A 173 -17.51 19.39 11.95
C LYS A 173 -18.92 18.93 12.30
N TYR A 174 -19.48 17.97 11.54
CA TYR A 174 -20.80 17.40 11.78
C TYR A 174 -20.93 16.80 13.18
N ARG A 175 -19.98 15.95 13.59
CA ARG A 175 -19.95 15.33 14.93
C ARG A 175 -19.85 16.36 16.05
N LEU A 176 -19.00 17.37 15.89
CA LEU A 176 -18.89 18.45 16.87
C LEU A 176 -20.20 19.21 17.02
N PHE A 177 -20.88 19.55 15.93
CA PHE A 177 -22.18 20.22 15.98
C PHE A 177 -23.30 19.35 16.56
N GLU A 178 -23.25 18.02 16.36
CA GLU A 178 -24.19 17.07 16.97
C GLU A 178 -24.08 17.05 18.51
N TYR A 179 -22.86 17.13 19.06
CA TYR A 179 -22.62 17.16 20.51
C TYR A 179 -22.86 18.52 21.18
N LEU A 180 -22.85 19.62 20.41
CA LEU A 180 -23.06 20.98 20.92
C LEU A 180 -24.54 21.41 20.96
N LYS A 181 -25.46 20.54 20.53
CA LYS A 181 -26.91 20.76 20.52
C LYS A 181 -27.58 20.03 21.68
#